data_AF-A0A0E0MCL9-F1
#
_entry.id   AF-A0A0E0MCL9-F1
#
_cell.length_a   1.000
_cell.length_b   1.000
_cell.length_c   1.000
_cell.angle_alpha   90.00
_cell.angle_beta   90.00
_cell.angle_gamma   90.00
#
_symmetry.space_group_name_H-M   'P 1'
#
loop_
_entity.id
_entity.type
_entity.pdbx_description
1 polymer ?
#
loop_
_entity_poly.entity_id
_entity_poly.type
_entity_poly.pdbx_seq_one_letter_code
_entity_poly.pdbx_strand_id
1 'polypeptide(L)'
;MASNILNAARVIPPNDDEKKPLWRYVEILEKTGKGQGGNARFRCRLCDQIIHGSYSRVKAHLLKVGTNGVDTCKKVTVDALSQLHDEMARAAAISARNLPRDIPRHQKV
;
A
#
# COMPACT_ATOMS: atom_id res chain seq x y z
N MET A 1 -1.88 -14.98 -18.16
CA MET A 1 -1.23 -15.55 -16.94
C MET A 1 -0.68 -14.44 -16.03
N ALA A 2 -1.49 -13.43 -15.68
CA ALA A 2 -1.08 -12.35 -14.77
C ALA A 2 -1.52 -12.61 -13.31
N SER A 3 -2.63 -13.35 -13.13
CA SER A 3 -3.20 -13.75 -11.84
C SER A 3 -2.21 -14.53 -10.96
N ASN A 4 -1.33 -15.33 -11.56
CA ASN A 4 -0.34 -16.14 -10.82
C ASN A 4 0.70 -15.28 -10.09
N ILE A 5 1.13 -14.15 -10.66
CA ILE A 5 2.20 -13.33 -10.07
C ILE A 5 1.70 -12.60 -8.81
N LEU A 6 0.48 -12.05 -8.85
CA LEU A 6 -0.12 -11.46 -7.67
C LEU A 6 -0.39 -12.49 -6.59
N ASN A 7 -0.92 -13.66 -6.96
CA ASN A 7 -1.22 -14.71 -5.99
C ASN A 7 0.05 -15.27 -5.34
N ALA A 8 1.15 -15.41 -6.09
CA ALA A 8 2.44 -15.83 -5.57
C ALA A 8 3.11 -14.78 -4.66
N ALA A 9 2.90 -13.48 -4.94
CA ALA A 9 3.44 -12.41 -4.12
C ALA A 9 2.59 -12.10 -2.87
N ARG A 10 1.34 -12.58 -2.82
CA ARG A 10 0.40 -12.36 -1.72
C ARG A 10 0.82 -13.18 -0.50
N VAL A 11 1.14 -12.50 0.59
CA VAL A 11 1.35 -13.09 1.91
C VAL A 11 0.41 -12.45 2.90
N ILE A 12 -0.13 -13.26 3.82
CA ILE A 12 -0.94 -12.78 4.94
C ILE A 12 0.04 -12.57 6.10
N PRO A 13 0.47 -11.34 6.41
CA PRO A 13 1.29 -11.10 7.59
C PRO A 13 0.45 -11.36 8.85
N PRO A 14 1.07 -11.71 10.00
CA PRO A 14 0.34 -11.88 11.26
C PRO A 14 -0.32 -10.58 11.77
N ASN A 15 0.09 -9.43 11.23
CA ASN A 15 -0.55 -8.11 11.44
C ASN A 15 -1.32 -7.71 10.17
N ASP A 16 -2.15 -8.61 9.65
CA ASP A 16 -2.96 -8.35 8.46
C ASP A 16 -4.00 -7.26 8.76
N ASP A 17 -3.81 -6.10 8.15
CA ASP A 17 -4.80 -5.03 8.17
C ASP A 17 -5.70 -5.19 6.95
N GLU A 18 -6.94 -5.67 7.13
CA GLU A 18 -7.95 -5.77 6.06
C GLU A 18 -8.23 -4.42 5.39
N LYS A 19 -7.99 -3.33 6.13
CA LYS A 19 -8.09 -1.94 5.65
C LYS A 19 -6.95 -1.55 4.71
N LYS A 20 -5.85 -2.30 4.68
CA LYS A 20 -4.62 -2.00 3.93
C LYS A 20 -4.10 -3.26 3.22
N PRO A 21 -4.83 -3.76 2.21
CA PRO A 21 -4.52 -5.00 1.52
C PRO A 21 -3.17 -4.96 0.77
N LEU A 22 -2.62 -3.78 0.47
CA LEU A 22 -1.33 -3.65 -0.21
C LEU A 22 -0.14 -4.15 0.63
N TRP A 23 -0.28 -4.19 1.96
CA TRP A 23 0.76 -4.77 2.82
C TRP A 23 1.01 -6.25 2.53
N ARG A 24 0.03 -6.95 1.95
CA ARG A 24 0.17 -8.37 1.57
C ARG A 24 1.18 -8.59 0.44
N TYR A 25 1.54 -7.56 -0.31
CA TYR A 25 2.44 -7.65 -1.47
C TYR A 25 3.83 -7.07 -1.20
N VAL A 26 4.07 -6.60 0.02
CA VAL A 26 5.35 -6.04 0.45
C VAL A 26 5.78 -6.67 1.76
N GLU A 27 7.06 -6.88 1.92
CA GLU A 27 7.65 -7.40 3.13
C GLU A 27 8.28 -6.26 3.92
N ILE A 28 7.84 -6.04 5.16
CA ILE A 28 8.45 -5.03 6.03
C ILE A 28 9.75 -5.62 6.56
N LEU A 29 10.88 -5.09 6.10
CA LEU A 29 12.21 -5.54 6.53
C LEU A 29 12.61 -4.88 7.84
N GLU A 30 12.45 -3.57 7.92
CA GLU A 30 12.93 -2.81 9.07
C GLU A 30 11.92 -1.70 9.39
N LYS A 31 11.36 -1.73 10.60
CA LYS A 31 10.62 -0.61 11.16
C LYS A 31 11.63 0.24 11.92
N THR A 32 12.30 1.16 11.23
CA THR A 32 13.10 2.17 11.92
C THR A 32 12.11 3.04 12.71
N GLY A 33 12.18 3.03 14.04
CA GLY A 33 11.35 3.90 14.89
C GLY A 33 10.78 3.23 16.13
N LYS A 34 11.50 3.37 17.26
CA LYS A 34 10.92 3.26 18.60
C LYS A 34 10.05 4.50 18.87
N GLY A 35 8.82 4.55 18.35
CA GLY A 35 7.76 5.36 18.95
C GLY A 35 7.19 6.57 18.21
N GLN A 36 7.82 7.15 17.17
CA GLN A 36 7.21 8.30 16.46
C GLN A 36 7.95 8.59 15.15
N GLY A 37 7.37 8.20 14.00
CA GLY A 37 7.74 8.79 12.71
C GLY A 37 9.08 8.37 12.08
N GLY A 38 9.49 7.10 12.19
CA GLY A 38 10.66 6.61 11.48
C GLY A 38 10.30 5.92 10.15
N ASN A 39 11.05 6.22 9.08
CA ASN A 39 10.90 5.62 7.77
C ASN A 39 11.04 4.09 7.85
N ALA A 40 10.02 3.34 7.45
CA ALA A 40 10.12 1.89 7.35
C ALA A 40 10.75 1.48 6.02
N ARG A 41 11.58 0.44 6.05
CA ARG A 41 12.10 -0.22 4.85
C ARG A 41 11.23 -1.41 4.55
N PHE A 42 10.77 -1.49 3.31
CA PHE A 42 9.96 -2.59 2.84
C PHE A 42 10.41 -3.04 1.46
N ARG A 43 10.37 -4.35 1.22
CA ARG A 43 10.74 -5.02 -0.02
C ARG A 43 9.48 -5.35 -0.80
N CYS A 44 9.40 -4.91 -2.04
CA CYS A 44 8.32 -5.31 -2.93
C CYS A 44 8.52 -6.77 -3.34
N ARG A 45 7.57 -7.67 -3.08
CA ARG A 45 7.69 -9.09 -3.45
C ARG A 45 7.53 -9.35 -4.95
N LEU A 46 7.10 -8.35 -5.71
CA LEU A 46 6.87 -8.45 -7.15
C LEU A 46 8.15 -8.16 -7.94
N CYS A 47 8.84 -7.06 -7.62
CA CYS A 47 10.07 -6.65 -8.30
C CYS A 47 11.33 -6.79 -7.44
N ASP A 48 11.18 -7.25 -6.20
CA ASP A 48 12.26 -7.38 -5.21
C ASP A 48 12.89 -6.05 -4.76
N GLN A 49 12.33 -4.92 -5.19
CA GLN A 49 12.90 -3.60 -4.92
C GLN A 49 12.67 -3.19 -3.46
N ILE A 50 13.72 -2.70 -2.82
CA ILE A 50 13.65 -2.09 -1.50
C ILE A 50 13.14 -0.65 -1.66
N ILE A 51 12.09 -0.31 -0.91
CA ILE A 51 11.49 1.01 -0.87
C ILE A 51 11.52 1.50 0.58
N HIS A 52 11.82 2.78 0.76
CA HIS A 52 11.94 3.42 2.06
C HIS A 52 10.81 4.42 2.22
N GLY A 53 10.09 4.40 3.35
CA GLY A 53 9.13 5.44 3.70
C GLY A 53 7.90 4.91 4.40
N SER A 54 6.73 5.35 3.94
CA SER A 54 5.42 4.96 4.47
C SER A 54 4.56 4.28 3.39
N TYR A 55 3.37 3.83 3.81
CA TYR A 55 2.37 3.18 2.95
C TYR A 55 2.05 3.97 1.68
N SER A 56 2.10 5.30 1.72
CA SER A 56 1.86 6.15 0.54
C SER A 56 2.83 5.87 -0.60
N ARG A 57 4.11 5.58 -0.30
CA ARG A 57 5.11 5.21 -1.32
C ARG A 57 4.90 3.79 -1.85
N VAL A 58 4.49 2.85 -0.99
CA VAL A 58 4.08 1.49 -1.40
C VAL A 58 2.93 1.56 -2.40
N LYS A 59 1.92 2.39 -2.10
CA LYS A 59 0.78 2.65 -2.98
C LYS A 59 1.25 3.22 -4.32
N ALA A 60 2.10 4.24 -4.33
CA ALA A 60 2.62 4.82 -5.57
C ALA A 60 3.43 3.81 -6.42
N HIS A 61 4.25 2.98 -5.78
CA HIS A 61 5.04 1.93 -6.46
C HIS A 61 4.15 0.87 -7.14
N LEU A 62 3.18 0.33 -6.41
CA LEU A 62 2.28 -0.74 -6.87
C LEU A 62 1.25 -0.22 -7.89
N LEU A 63 0.64 0.94 -7.61
CA LEU A 63 -0.41 1.53 -8.44
C LEU A 63 0.15 2.35 -9.61
N LYS A 64 1.47 2.37 -9.79
CA LYS A 64 2.16 3.15 -10.83
C LYS A 64 1.74 4.63 -10.88
N VAL A 65 1.39 5.20 -9.73
CA VAL A 65 1.01 6.62 -9.62
C VAL A 65 2.31 7.43 -9.45
N GLY A 66 2.76 8.06 -10.53
CA GLY A 66 4.10 8.68 -10.65
C GLY A 66 4.35 9.94 -9.80
N THR A 67 3.57 10.20 -8.76
CA THR A 67 3.55 11.52 -8.08
C THR A 67 4.42 11.61 -6.82
N ASN A 68 5.08 10.52 -6.38
CA ASN A 68 5.65 10.44 -5.03
C ASN A 68 7.16 10.19 -4.92
N GLY A 69 7.91 10.36 -6.02
CA GLY A 69 9.37 10.20 -6.02
C GLY A 69 9.85 8.77 -5.76
N VAL A 70 9.06 7.78 -6.17
CA VAL A 70 9.33 6.34 -6.02
C VAL A 70 9.17 5.69 -7.38
N ASP A 71 10.13 4.84 -7.74
CA ASP A 71 10.09 4.04 -8.98
C ASP A 71 8.82 3.20 -9.03
N THR A 72 8.27 3.01 -10.23
CA THR A 72 7.06 2.19 -10.40
C THR A 72 7.42 0.73 -10.62
N CYS A 73 6.58 -0.19 -10.12
CA CYS A 73 6.88 -1.61 -10.19
C CYS A 73 6.84 -2.11 -11.64
N LYS A 74 7.99 -2.49 -12.19
CA LYS A 74 8.10 -3.04 -13.56
C LYS A 74 7.43 -4.42 -13.70
N LYS A 75 7.29 -5.17 -12.61
CA LYS A 75 6.63 -6.50 -12.59
C LYS A 75 5.11 -6.43 -12.45
N VAL A 76 4.55 -5.32 -11.99
CA VAL A 76 3.10 -5.12 -11.99
C VAL A 76 2.65 -4.93 -13.44
N THR A 77 1.88 -5.88 -13.95
CA THR A 77 1.20 -5.78 -15.25
C THR A 77 -0.10 -4.97 -15.12
N VAL A 78 -0.71 -4.60 -16.24
CA VAL A 78 -1.97 -3.82 -16.26
C VAL A 78 -3.12 -4.59 -15.59
N ASP A 79 -3.19 -5.91 -15.79
CA ASP A 79 -4.15 -6.78 -15.11
C ASP A 79 -3.97 -6.74 -13.60
N ALA A 80 -2.73 -6.90 -13.14
CA ALA A 80 -2.40 -6.85 -11.72
C ALA A 80 -2.73 -5.47 -11.10
N LEU A 81 -2.46 -4.39 -11.85
CA LEU A 81 -2.79 -3.03 -11.46
C LEU A 81 -4.30 -2.84 -11.23
N SER A 82 -5.12 -3.39 -12.13
CA SER A 82 -6.58 -3.34 -12.05
C SER A 82 -7.09 -4.09 -10.83
N GLN A 83 -6.59 -5.30 -10.58
CA GLN A 83 -6.92 -6.07 -9.37
C GLN A 83 -6.52 -5.35 -8.08
N LEU A 84 -5.33 -4.72 -8.05
CA LEU A 84 -4.88 -3.95 -6.89
C LEU A 84 -5.74 -2.70 -6.64
N HIS A 85 -6.20 -2.02 -7.71
CA HIS A 85 -7.14 -0.90 -7.59
C HIS A 85 -8.49 -1.35 -7.03
N ASP A 86 -9.00 -2.48 -7.50
CA ASP A 86 -10.28 -3.03 -7.08
C ASP A 86 -10.25 -3.49 -5.62
N GLU A 87 -9.20 -4.21 -5.19
CA GLU A 87 -8.95 -4.55 -3.77
C GLU A 87 -8.85 -3.30 -2.89
N MET A 88 -8.16 -2.26 -3.38
CA MET A 88 -8.04 -0.98 -2.69
C MET A 88 -9.36 -0.22 -2.58
N ALA A 89 -10.19 -0.25 -3.62
CA ALA A 89 -11.52 0.37 -3.61
C ALA A 89 -12.44 -0.32 -2.59
N ARG A 90 -12.40 -1.67 -2.53
CA ARG A 90 -13.10 -2.45 -1.50
C ARG A 90 -12.61 -2.12 -0.09
N ALA A 91 -11.30 -2.12 0.13
CA ALA A 91 -10.73 -1.79 1.44
C ALA A 91 -10.98 -0.32 1.86
N ALA A 92 -10.99 0.60 0.88
CA ALA A 92 -11.35 1.99 1.10
C ALA A 92 -12.84 2.12 1.49
N ALA A 93 -13.75 1.35 0.88
CA ALA A 93 -15.15 1.34 1.27
C ALA A 93 -15.34 0.84 2.72
N ILE A 94 -14.59 -0.18 3.13
CA ILE A 94 -14.59 -0.68 4.52
C ILE A 94 -14.02 0.37 5.49
N SER A 95 -12.94 1.05 5.10
CA SER A 95 -12.32 2.10 5.90
C SER A 95 -13.18 3.36 5.99
N ALA A 96 -13.84 3.76 4.89
CA ALA A 96 -14.73 4.92 4.84
C ALA A 96 -15.98 4.74 5.72
N ARG A 97 -16.49 3.50 5.84
CA ARG A 97 -17.55 3.17 6.81
C ARG A 97 -17.09 3.34 8.27
N ASN A 98 -15.79 3.24 8.54
CA ASN A 98 -15.18 3.40 9.86
C ASN A 98 -14.55 4.78 10.10
N LEU A 99 -14.53 5.66 9.09
CA LEU A 99 -14.03 7.02 9.28
C LEU A 99 -15.14 7.83 9.97
N PRO A 100 -14.90 8.42 11.16
CA PRO A 100 -15.84 9.38 11.70
C PRO A 100 -15.93 10.51 10.68
N ARG A 101 -17.16 10.83 10.29
CA ARG A 101 -17.50 11.96 9.42
C ARG A 101 -16.77 13.19 9.97
N ASP A 102 -15.77 13.67 9.23
CA ASP A 102 -14.97 14.83 9.61
C ASP A 102 -15.89 16.02 9.89
N ILE A 103 -15.69 16.60 11.07
CA ILE A 103 -16.40 17.77 11.59
C ILE A 103 -15.99 19.00 10.75
N PRO A 104 -16.91 19.92 10.39
CA PRO A 104 -16.65 20.91 9.36
C PRO A 104 -15.55 21.93 9.74
N ARG A 105 -14.83 22.35 8.70
CA ARG A 105 -13.86 23.44 8.60
C ARG A 105 -14.16 24.66 9.50
N HIS A 106 -13.13 25.10 10.20
CA HIS A 106 -12.76 26.51 10.48
C HIS A 106 -13.85 27.57 10.20
N GLN A 107 -14.51 28.05 11.25
CA GLN A 107 -14.99 29.44 11.30
C GLN A 107 -13.93 30.22 12.09
N LYS A 108 -13.15 31.05 11.39
CA LYS A 108 -12.36 32.12 12.03
C LYS A 108 -13.36 33.13 12.62
N VAL A 109 -13.20 33.43 13.90
CA VAL A 109 -13.71 34.64 14.55
C VAL A 109 -12.72 35.78 14.37
#